data_AF-H1LKD8-F1
#
_entry.id   AF-H1LKD8-F1
#
_cell.length_a   1.000
_cell.length_b   1.000
_cell.length_c   1.000
_cell.angle_alpha   90.00
_cell.angle_beta   90.00
_cell.angle_gamma   90.00
#
_symmetry.space_group_name_H-M   'P 1'
#
loop_
_entity.id
_entity.type
_entity.pdbx_description
1 polymer ?
#
loop_
_entity_poly.entity_id
_entity_poly.type
_entity_poly.pdbx_seq_one_letter_code
_entity_poly.pdbx_strand_id
1 'polypeptide(L)'
;MTNLIIELYKYQAESERKRIIERQQQGISLAKQQGKYHGRKPQYAEDDPRLLHAFKLYQNGMSDVDVARNTGIKRTTFIRYRKKFSVYR
;
A
#
# COMPACT_ATOMS: atom_id res chain seq x y z
N MET A 1 10.06 49.31 2.55
CA MET A 1 9.09 48.97 1.48
C MET A 1 9.24 47.53 0.95
N THR A 2 10.45 46.94 0.90
CA THR A 2 10.66 45.58 0.39
C THR A 2 9.99 44.46 1.20
N ASN A 3 9.87 44.60 2.53
CA ASN A 3 9.35 43.54 3.39
C ASN A 3 7.84 43.27 3.22
N LEU A 4 7.04 44.33 3.06
CA LEU A 4 5.57 44.22 2.91
C LEU A 4 5.18 43.52 1.59
N ILE A 5 5.95 43.78 0.53
CA ILE A 5 5.76 43.12 -0.77
C ILE A 5 6.06 41.62 -0.66
N ILE A 6 7.13 41.25 0.04
CA ILE A 6 7.49 39.85 0.28
C ILE A 6 6.40 39.13 1.10
N GLU A 7 5.87 39.77 2.13
CA GLU A 7 4.79 39.23 2.96
C GLU A 7 3.51 38.98 2.16
N LEU A 8 3.13 39.93 1.29
CA LEU A 8 1.96 39.80 0.42
C LEU A 8 2.11 38.62 -0.56
N TYR A 9 3.29 38.47 -1.19
CA TYR A 9 3.55 37.32 -2.07
C TYR A 9 3.56 35.98 -1.32
N LYS A 10 4.10 35.94 -0.09
CA LYS A 10 4.04 34.74 0.76
C LYS A 10 2.60 34.34 1.07
N TYR A 11 1.77 35.31 1.46
CA TYR A 11 0.35 35.07 1.75
C TYR A 11 -0.41 34.57 0.51
N GLN A 12 -0.16 35.16 -0.66
CA GLN A 12 -0.78 34.73 -1.91
C GLN A 12 -0.41 33.28 -2.24
N ALA A 13 0.89 32.95 -2.19
CA ALA A 13 1.37 31.60 -2.46
C ALA A 13 0.80 30.56 -1.48
N GLU A 14 0.72 30.91 -0.19
CA GLU A 14 0.12 30.03 0.81
C GLU A 14 -1.38 29.81 0.56
N SER A 15 -2.10 30.89 0.21
CA SER A 15 -3.53 30.84 -0.10
C SER A 15 -3.82 29.98 -1.32
N GLU A 16 -3.03 30.10 -2.38
CA GLU A 16 -3.14 29.24 -3.56
C GLU A 16 -2.85 27.78 -3.23
N ARG A 17 -1.80 27.51 -2.43
CA ARG A 17 -1.48 26.16 -1.97
C ARG A 17 -2.61 25.52 -1.18
N LYS A 18 -3.25 26.27 -0.28
CA LYS A 18 -4.43 25.82 0.48
C LYS A 18 -5.59 25.45 -0.46
N ARG A 19 -5.92 26.32 -1.43
CA ARG A 19 -6.99 26.04 -2.42
C ARG A 19 -6.72 24.79 -3.27
N ILE A 20 -5.46 24.54 -3.64
CA ILE A 20 -5.09 23.32 -4.39
C ILE A 20 -5.33 22.07 -3.54
N ILE A 21 -4.90 22.10 -2.27
CA ILE A 21 -5.08 20.98 -1.34
C ILE A 21 -6.57 20.71 -1.10
N GLU A 22 -7.37 21.75 -0.85
CA GLU A 22 -8.82 21.63 -0.65
C GLU A 22 -9.51 20.98 -1.86
N ARG A 23 -9.21 21.44 -3.08
CA ARG A 23 -9.76 20.84 -4.31
C ARG A 23 -9.31 19.40 -4.50
N GLN A 24 -8.04 19.10 -4.20
CA GLN A 24 -7.54 17.74 -4.25
C GLN A 24 -8.28 16.84 -3.26
N GLN A 25 -8.51 17.31 -2.03
CA GLN A 25 -9.27 16.57 -1.01
C GLN A 25 -10.71 16.32 -1.44
N GLN A 26 -11.37 17.31 -2.04
CA GLN A 26 -12.72 17.16 -2.62
C GLN A 26 -12.72 16.06 -3.71
N GLY A 27 -11.77 16.10 -4.64
CA GLY A 27 -11.63 15.07 -5.67
C GLY A 27 -11.35 13.68 -5.12
N ILE A 28 -10.46 13.57 -4.12
CA ILE A 28 -10.17 12.31 -3.41
C ILE A 28 -11.43 11.78 -2.72
N SER A 29 -12.22 12.65 -2.08
CA SER A 29 -13.47 12.27 -1.42
C SER A 29 -14.47 11.66 -2.41
N LEU A 30 -14.69 12.31 -3.55
CA LEU A 30 -15.56 11.80 -4.61
C LEU A 30 -15.05 10.47 -5.18
N ALA A 31 -13.74 10.35 -5.43
CA ALA A 31 -13.17 9.10 -5.93
C ALA A 31 -13.19 7.96 -4.90
N LYS A 32 -13.12 8.26 -3.60
CA LYS A 32 -13.34 7.28 -2.52
C LYS A 32 -14.81 6.82 -2.47
N GLN A 33 -15.77 7.74 -2.61
CA GLN A 33 -17.20 7.39 -2.71
C GLN A 33 -17.50 6.50 -3.92
N GLN A 34 -16.82 6.76 -5.04
CA GLN A 34 -16.88 5.91 -6.24
C GLN A 34 -16.11 4.58 -6.10
N GLY A 35 -15.47 4.34 -4.95
CA GLY A 35 -14.72 3.10 -4.70
C GLY A 35 -13.39 2.99 -5.46
N LYS A 36 -12.86 4.04 -6.10
CA LYS A 36 -11.65 3.94 -6.95
C LYS A 36 -10.37 3.57 -6.18
N TYR A 37 -10.32 3.80 -4.87
CA TYR A 37 -9.14 3.54 -4.04
C TYR A 37 -9.19 2.14 -3.43
N HIS A 38 -8.36 1.22 -3.94
CA HIS A 38 -8.21 -0.14 -3.41
C HIS A 38 -6.86 -0.39 -2.71
N GLY A 39 -6.11 0.68 -2.43
CA GLY A 39 -4.79 0.62 -1.82
C GLY A 39 -3.71 0.11 -2.78
N ARG A 40 -2.60 -0.38 -2.21
CA ARG A 40 -1.50 -0.95 -2.99
C ARG A 40 -1.92 -2.31 -3.56
N LYS A 41 -1.67 -2.51 -4.86
CA LYS A 41 -1.88 -3.82 -5.52
C LYS A 41 -1.11 -4.93 -4.77
N PRO A 42 -1.74 -6.09 -4.50
CA PRO A 42 -1.05 -7.23 -3.92
C PRO A 42 0.19 -7.62 -4.73
N GLN A 43 1.29 -7.93 -4.05
CA GLN A 43 2.54 -8.34 -4.69
C GLN A 43 2.48 -9.74 -5.33
N TYR A 44 1.64 -10.62 -4.79
CA TYR A 44 1.43 -11.98 -5.27
C TYR A 44 -0.06 -12.15 -5.53
N ALA A 45 -0.41 -12.69 -6.70
CA ALA A 45 -1.76 -13.14 -7.01
C ALA A 45 -2.06 -14.44 -6.26
N GLU A 46 -3.34 -14.84 -6.23
CA GLU A 46 -3.75 -16.13 -5.67
C GLU A 46 -3.13 -17.30 -6.45
N ASP A 47 -3.12 -17.19 -7.78
CA ASP A 47 -2.56 -18.19 -8.69
C ASP A 47 -1.05 -18.07 -8.92
N ASP A 48 -0.34 -17.25 -8.12
CA ASP A 48 1.10 -17.10 -8.29
C ASP A 48 1.83 -18.43 -7.99
N PRO A 49 2.57 -19.00 -8.96
CA PRO A 49 3.25 -20.27 -8.77
C PRO A 49 4.19 -20.29 -7.56
N ARG A 50 4.83 -19.16 -7.23
CA ARG A 50 5.73 -19.06 -6.07
C ARG A 50 4.97 -19.13 -4.76
N LEU A 51 3.80 -18.50 -4.70
CA LEU A 51 2.97 -18.49 -3.50
C LEU A 51 2.32 -19.87 -3.28
N LEU A 52 1.82 -20.50 -4.34
CA LEU A 52 1.30 -21.87 -4.30
C LEU A 52 2.38 -22.86 -3.87
N HIS A 53 3.60 -22.74 -4.40
CA HIS A 53 4.73 -23.54 -3.96
C HIS A 53 5.02 -23.33 -2.46
N ALA A 54 5.01 -22.07 -1.99
CA ALA A 54 5.20 -21.76 -0.58
C ALA A 54 4.13 -22.41 0.33
N PHE A 55 2.87 -22.42 -0.08
CA PHE A 55 1.79 -23.08 0.67
C PHE A 55 1.97 -24.59 0.72
N LYS A 56 2.35 -25.23 -0.39
CA LYS A 56 2.65 -26.67 -0.42
C LYS A 56 3.78 -27.04 0.53
N LEU A 57 4.89 -26.29 0.51
CA LEU A 57 6.01 -26.52 1.42
C LEU A 57 5.63 -26.39 2.89
N TYR A 58 4.77 -25.43 3.22
CA TYR A 58 4.25 -25.24 4.57
C TYR A 58 3.35 -26.39 5.02
N GLN A 59 2.42 -26.85 4.16
CA GLN A 59 1.55 -27.99 4.46
C GLN A 59 2.34 -29.29 4.61
N ASN A 60 3.39 -29.48 3.79
CA ASN A 60 4.35 -30.59 3.92
C ASN A 60 5.18 -30.52 5.21
N GLY A 61 5.15 -29.37 5.89
CA GLY A 61 5.56 -29.26 7.27
C GLY A 61 6.76 -28.40 7.58
N MET A 62 7.25 -27.67 6.58
CA MET A 62 8.33 -26.71 6.77
C MET A 62 7.88 -25.53 7.62
N SER A 63 8.82 -24.96 8.37
CA SER A 63 8.57 -23.75 9.16
C SER A 63 8.36 -22.53 8.26
N ASP A 64 7.68 -21.48 8.75
CA ASP A 64 7.55 -20.21 8.02
C ASP A 64 8.91 -19.59 7.63
N VAL A 65 9.99 -19.90 8.38
CA VAL A 65 11.35 -19.42 8.09
C VAL A 65 11.96 -20.18 6.91
N ASP A 66 11.81 -21.50 6.89
CA ASP A 66 12.38 -22.35 5.85
C ASP A 66 11.65 -22.16 4.51
N VAL A 67 10.33 -22.01 4.56
CA VAL A 67 9.53 -21.66 3.38
C VAL A 67 9.98 -20.33 2.78
N ALA A 68 10.22 -19.32 3.63
CA ALA A 68 10.70 -18.02 3.17
C ALA A 68 12.09 -18.12 2.51
N ARG A 69 12.99 -18.93 3.08
CA ARG A 69 14.33 -19.17 2.52
C ARG A 69 14.26 -19.90 1.17
N ASN A 70 13.41 -20.90 1.04
CA ASN A 70 13.30 -21.73 -0.17
C ASN A 70 12.56 -21.03 -1.33
N THR A 71 11.62 -20.13 -1.02
CA THR A 71 10.78 -19.47 -2.05
C THR A 71 11.20 -18.04 -2.37
N GLY A 72 12.04 -17.44 -1.54
CA GLY A 72 12.42 -16.03 -1.63
C GLY A 72 11.31 -15.06 -1.20
N ILE A 73 10.17 -15.56 -0.75
CA ILE A 73 9.10 -14.72 -0.19
C ILE A 73 9.50 -14.36 1.25
N LYS A 74 9.56 -13.05 1.55
CA LYS A 74 9.84 -12.60 2.92
C LYS A 74 8.87 -13.24 3.91
N ARG A 75 9.38 -13.77 5.02
CA ARG A 75 8.59 -14.46 6.07
C ARG A 75 7.32 -13.70 6.48
N THR A 76 7.43 -12.40 6.76
CA THR A 76 6.28 -11.56 7.15
C THR A 76 5.23 -11.47 6.05
N THR A 77 5.68 -11.46 4.79
CA THR A 77 4.80 -11.48 3.63
C THR A 77 4.12 -12.83 3.52
N PHE A 78 4.87 -13.93 3.63
CA PHE A 78 4.31 -15.28 3.62
C PHE A 78 3.23 -15.46 4.71
N ILE A 79 3.52 -15.08 5.97
CA ILE A 79 2.55 -15.16 7.07
C ILE A 79 1.29 -14.33 6.78
N ARG A 80 1.44 -13.12 6.22
CA ARG A 80 0.29 -12.28 5.85
C ARG A 80 -0.58 -12.95 4.79
N TYR A 81 0.02 -13.52 3.75
CA TYR A 81 -0.71 -14.22 2.70
C TYR A 81 -1.33 -15.52 3.21
N ARG A 82 -0.65 -16.22 4.11
CA ARG A 82 -1.16 -17.41 4.79
C ARG A 82 -2.45 -17.12 5.58
N LYS A 83 -2.45 -16.04 6.37
CA LYS A 83 -3.65 -15.56 7.07
C LYS A 83 -4.75 -15.10 6.09
N LYS A 84 -4.36 -14.41 5.01
CA LYS A 84 -5.31 -13.92 3.99
C LYS A 84 -6.05 -15.06 3.29
N PHE A 85 -5.37 -16.16 2.99
CA PHE A 85 -5.94 -17.34 2.32
C PHE A 85 -6.34 -18.46 3.29
N SER A 86 -6.39 -18.18 4.61
CA SER A 86 -6.77 -19.13 5.65
C SER A 86 -6.02 -20.48 5.59
N VAL A 87 -4.74 -20.45 5.19
CA VAL A 87 -3.89 -21.64 5.14
C VAL A 87 -3.33 -21.89 6.54
N TYR A 88 -3.90 -22.85 7.24
CA TYR A 88 -3.43 -23.30 8.54
C TYR A 88 -2.93 -24.74 8.44
N ARG A 89 -2.10 -25.13 9.41
CA ARG A 89 -1.59 -26.48 9.57
C ARG A 89 -2.30 -27.13 10.74
#